data_AF-A0A380PAD1-F1
#
_entry.id   AF-A0A380PAD1-F1
#
_cell.length_a   1.000
_cell.length_b   1.000
_cell.length_c   1.000
_cell.angle_alpha   90.00
_cell.angle_beta   90.00
_cell.angle_gamma   90.00
#
_symmetry.space_group_name_H-M   'P 1'
#
loop_
_entity.id
_entity.type
_entity.pdbx_description
1 polymer ?
#
loop_
_entity_poly.entity_id
_entity_poly.type
_entity_poly.pdbx_seq_one_letter_code
_entity_poly.pdbx_strand_id
1 'polypeptide(L)'
;MNYRSPADFAGQRVIVVGGGNSGAQITADLALDGSVHVTWVTQRPPRFLPDDIDGRALFDVATARRRALDAGLADTGGLASLGDIVAVPPVRAARGAGLLTAKPMFSRLTASGVRWDDGSHTGADAIVWCTGFRPALSHLAPLNLRGPRGHIPTDGTRALGEPRLHLLGYGDWTGPASATLIGVGRPAHDAAREIAQLN
;
A
#
# COMPACT_ATOMS: atom_id res chain seq x y z
N MET A 1 -8.43 -12.71 -9.77
CA MET A 1 -7.63 -12.52 -10.99
C MET A 1 -6.38 -11.75 -10.63
N ASN A 2 -5.23 -12.12 -11.19
CA ASN A 2 -4.03 -11.30 -11.11
C ASN A 2 -4.04 -10.36 -12.31
N TYR A 3 -4.01 -9.05 -12.08
CA TYR A 3 -3.81 -8.07 -13.15
C TYR A 3 -2.48 -8.36 -13.85
N ARG A 4 -2.47 -8.39 -15.19
CA ARG A 4 -1.25 -8.61 -15.99
C ARG A 4 -1.05 -7.52 -17.02
N SER A 5 -2.08 -7.20 -17.79
CA SER A 5 -2.03 -6.13 -18.78
C SER A 5 -3.42 -5.53 -19.03
N PRO A 6 -3.49 -4.31 -19.60
CA PRO A 6 -4.76 -3.71 -20.02
C PRO A 6 -5.51 -4.53 -21.08
N ALA A 7 -4.78 -5.24 -21.94
CA ALA A 7 -5.35 -6.04 -23.03
C ALA A 7 -6.33 -7.12 -22.55
N ASP A 8 -6.13 -7.64 -21.33
CA ASP A 8 -7.05 -8.61 -20.70
C ASP A 8 -8.44 -8.02 -20.40
N PHE A 9 -8.56 -6.69 -20.43
CA PHE A 9 -9.76 -5.92 -20.12
C PHE A 9 -10.27 -5.10 -21.31
N ALA A 10 -9.75 -5.32 -22.52
CA ALA A 10 -10.15 -4.56 -23.70
C ALA A 10 -11.69 -4.58 -23.90
N GLY A 11 -12.27 -3.40 -24.10
CA GLY A 11 -13.71 -3.18 -24.24
C GLY A 11 -14.53 -3.28 -22.94
N GLN A 12 -13.90 -3.60 -21.81
CA GLN A 12 -14.61 -3.77 -20.53
C GLN A 12 -14.73 -2.47 -19.74
N ARG A 13 -15.70 -2.45 -18.83
CA ARG A 13 -15.83 -1.46 -17.75
C ARG A 13 -15.15 -2.00 -16.51
N VAL A 14 -14.05 -1.38 -16.11
CA VAL A 14 -13.23 -1.81 -14.99
C VAL A 14 -13.30 -0.81 -13.86
N ILE A 15 -13.61 -1.29 -12.65
CA ILE A 15 -13.48 -0.48 -11.44
C ILE A 15 -12.19 -0.86 -10.72
N VAL A 16 -11.30 0.11 -10.51
CA VAL A 16 -10.09 -0.07 -9.70
C VAL A 16 -10.35 0.50 -8.32
N VAL A 17 -10.22 -0.31 -7.26
CA VAL A 17 -10.48 0.11 -5.88
C VAL A 17 -9.18 0.16 -5.08
N GLY A 18 -8.79 1.34 -4.60
CA GLY A 18 -7.62 1.54 -3.76
C GLY A 18 -6.82 2.79 -4.11
N GLY A 19 -6.41 3.57 -3.10
CA GLY A 19 -5.78 4.89 -3.28
C GLY A 19 -4.25 4.94 -3.12
N GLY A 20 -3.57 3.80 -3.06
CA GLY A 20 -2.11 3.73 -2.99
C GLY A 20 -1.44 3.56 -4.36
N ASN A 21 -0.12 3.36 -4.37
CA ASN A 21 0.68 3.16 -5.58
C ASN A 21 0.08 2.17 -6.58
N SER A 22 -0.31 0.97 -6.13
CA SER A 22 -0.87 -0.06 -7.02
C SER A 22 -2.18 0.39 -7.69
N GLY A 23 -3.06 1.06 -6.94
CA GLY A 23 -4.33 1.58 -7.49
C GLY A 23 -4.10 2.65 -8.54
N ALA A 24 -3.19 3.59 -8.27
CA ALA A 24 -2.84 4.65 -9.22
C ALA A 24 -2.15 4.13 -10.47
N GLN A 25 -1.19 3.21 -10.34
CA GLN A 25 -0.45 2.63 -11.47
C GLN A 25 -1.34 1.78 -12.36
N ILE A 26 -2.19 0.90 -11.78
CA ILE A 26 -3.12 0.08 -12.56
C ILE A 26 -4.18 0.95 -13.25
N THR A 27 -4.70 1.97 -12.56
CA THR A 27 -5.62 2.93 -13.20
C THR A 27 -4.95 3.66 -14.35
N ALA A 28 -3.72 4.13 -14.17
CA ALA A 28 -2.98 4.82 -15.23
C ALA A 28 -2.73 3.90 -16.42
N ASP A 29 -2.31 2.66 -16.18
CA ASP A 29 -2.05 1.66 -17.22
C ASP A 29 -3.32 1.35 -18.05
N LEU A 30 -4.45 1.11 -17.37
CA LEU A 30 -5.75 0.90 -18.02
C LEU A 30 -6.26 2.14 -18.77
N ALA A 31 -6.10 3.33 -18.19
CA ALA A 31 -6.61 4.55 -18.79
C ALA A 31 -5.82 4.99 -20.02
N LEU A 32 -4.49 4.82 -19.99
CA LEU A 32 -3.60 5.21 -21.09
C LEU A 32 -3.71 4.26 -22.29
N ASP A 33 -4.06 2.99 -22.06
CA ASP A 33 -4.34 2.04 -23.14
C ASP A 33 -5.54 2.48 -24.01
N GLY A 34 -6.55 3.09 -23.40
CA GLY A 34 -7.69 3.68 -24.09
C GLY A 34 -8.74 2.68 -24.61
N SER A 35 -8.48 1.37 -24.56
CA SER A 35 -9.49 0.36 -24.90
C SER A 35 -10.39 -0.03 -23.72
N VAL A 36 -10.11 0.47 -22.51
CA VAL A 36 -10.81 0.10 -21.27
C VAL A 36 -11.52 1.31 -20.65
N HIS A 37 -12.77 1.12 -20.24
CA HIS A 37 -13.52 2.14 -19.49
C HIS A 37 -13.23 2.00 -17.99
N VAL A 38 -12.25 2.76 -17.49
CA VAL A 38 -11.82 2.67 -16.09
C VAL A 38 -12.51 3.69 -15.17
N THR A 39 -12.95 3.24 -14.00
CA THR A 39 -13.36 4.11 -12.88
C THR A 39 -12.46 3.85 -11.68
N TRP A 40 -11.77 4.88 -11.21
CA TRP A 40 -10.92 4.77 -10.02
C TRP A 40 -11.68 5.15 -8.76
N VAL A 41 -11.66 4.28 -7.76
CA VAL A 41 -12.39 4.44 -6.50
C VAL A 41 -11.42 4.42 -5.34
N THR A 42 -11.50 5.42 -4.46
CA THR A 42 -10.65 5.54 -3.27
C THR A 42 -11.46 5.88 -2.02
N GLN A 43 -10.97 5.45 -0.85
CA GLN A 43 -11.60 5.79 0.43
C GLN A 43 -11.33 7.24 0.86
N ARG A 44 -10.15 7.75 0.53
CA ARG A 44 -9.72 9.13 0.78
C ARG A 44 -9.24 9.73 -0.55
N PRO A 45 -9.33 11.06 -0.75
CA PRO A 45 -8.74 11.70 -1.92
C PRO A 45 -7.27 11.28 -2.11
N PRO A 46 -6.86 10.86 -3.31
CA PRO A 46 -5.49 10.40 -3.57
C PRO A 46 -4.49 11.54 -3.37
N ARG A 47 -3.37 11.24 -2.71
CA ARG A 47 -2.30 12.20 -2.44
C ARG A 47 -1.04 11.78 -3.17
N PHE A 48 -0.67 12.54 -4.20
CA PHE A 48 0.55 12.31 -4.96
C PHE A 48 1.73 12.99 -4.27
N LEU A 49 2.89 12.35 -4.28
CA LEU A 49 4.15 13.02 -4.00
C LEU A 49 4.44 14.08 -5.08
N PRO A 50 5.19 15.14 -4.73
CA PRO A 50 5.72 16.09 -5.70
C PRO A 50 6.51 15.38 -6.82
N ASP A 51 6.39 15.86 -8.06
CA ASP A 51 7.00 15.22 -9.23
C ASP A 51 8.53 15.33 -9.24
N ASP A 52 9.04 16.38 -8.60
CA ASP A 52 10.43 16.78 -8.50
C ASP A 52 11.11 16.25 -7.23
N ILE A 53 10.44 15.39 -6.45
CA ILE A 53 11.06 14.78 -5.27
C ILE A 53 12.16 13.79 -5.70
N ASP A 54 13.39 14.08 -5.32
CA ASP A 54 14.52 13.20 -5.59
C ASP A 54 14.73 12.15 -4.49
N GLY A 55 15.62 11.18 -4.75
CA GLY A 55 15.92 10.11 -3.79
C GLY A 55 16.54 10.60 -2.48
N ARG A 56 17.20 11.77 -2.49
CA ARG A 56 17.78 12.37 -1.28
C ARG A 56 16.70 12.94 -0.38
N ALA A 57 15.73 13.67 -0.92
CA ALA A 57 14.59 14.17 -0.16
C ALA A 57 13.79 13.04 0.49
N LEU A 58 13.56 11.94 -0.24
CA LEU A 58 12.90 10.75 0.32
C LEU A 58 13.71 10.13 1.47
N PHE A 59 15.03 10.05 1.30
CA PHE A 59 15.94 9.53 2.33
C PHE A 59 16.00 10.44 3.57
N ASP A 60 16.02 11.75 3.39
CA ASP A 60 16.07 12.72 4.47
C ASP A 60 14.78 12.66 5.31
N VAL A 61 13.61 12.51 4.67
CA VAL A 61 12.32 12.35 5.36
C VAL A 61 12.25 11.03 6.13
N ALA A 62 12.73 9.93 5.53
CA ALA A 62 12.82 8.64 6.21
C ALA A 62 13.78 8.69 7.42
N THR A 63 14.91 9.39 7.26
CA THR A 63 15.92 9.59 8.31
C THR A 63 15.39 10.49 9.43
N ALA A 64 14.66 11.55 9.10
CA ALA A 64 14.06 12.45 10.08
C ALA A 64 12.97 11.73 10.90
N ARG A 65 12.09 10.95 10.25
CA ARG A 65 11.11 10.10 10.95
C ARG A 65 11.82 9.14 11.91
N ARG A 66 12.91 8.50 11.45
CA ARG A 66 13.72 7.59 12.28
C ARG A 66 14.22 8.29 13.55
N ARG A 67 14.90 9.44 13.39
CA ARG A 67 15.45 10.20 14.53
C ARG A 67 14.38 10.62 15.52
N ALA A 68 13.19 10.99 15.04
CA ALA A 68 12.06 11.31 15.90
C ALA A 68 11.62 10.09 16.73
N LEU A 69 11.45 8.93 16.11
CA LEU A 69 11.08 7.69 16.81
C LEU A 69 12.13 7.24 17.82
N ASP A 70 13.42 7.29 17.46
CA ASP A 70 14.52 6.91 18.34
C ASP A 70 14.62 7.85 19.56
N ALA A 71 14.21 9.12 19.41
CA ALA A 71 14.15 10.10 20.48
C ALA A 71 12.84 10.05 21.30
N GLY A 72 11.93 9.10 21.02
CA GLY A 72 10.63 9.00 21.68
C GLY A 72 9.65 10.13 21.32
N LEU A 73 9.90 10.85 20.24
CA LEU A 73 9.02 11.90 19.73
C LEU A 73 7.89 11.30 18.89
N ALA A 74 6.82 12.07 18.70
CA ALA A 74 5.68 11.65 17.89
C ALA A 74 6.09 11.30 16.44
N ASP A 75 5.51 10.23 15.90
CA ASP A 75 5.74 9.82 14.51
C ASP A 75 5.21 10.89 13.56
N THR A 76 6.12 11.50 12.80
CA THR A 76 5.80 12.53 11.79
C THR A 76 5.14 11.97 10.53
N GLY A 77 4.97 10.64 10.44
CA GLY A 77 4.35 9.95 9.32
C GLY A 77 5.29 9.71 8.12
N GLY A 78 6.51 10.25 8.16
CA GLY A 78 7.53 10.08 7.12
C GLY A 78 7.03 10.35 5.70
N LEU A 79 7.31 9.43 4.77
CA LEU A 79 6.93 9.61 3.37
C LEU A 79 5.41 9.69 3.15
N ALA A 80 4.62 8.95 3.95
CA ALA A 80 3.17 9.01 3.88
C ALA A 80 2.59 10.38 4.29
N SER A 81 3.36 11.18 5.06
CA SER A 81 2.96 12.55 5.38
C SER A 81 3.13 13.50 4.20
N LEU A 82 3.95 13.16 3.20
CA LEU A 82 4.13 13.91 1.95
C LEU A 82 3.11 13.48 0.90
N GLY A 83 2.91 12.17 0.73
CA GLY A 83 1.96 11.62 -0.23
C GLY A 83 1.97 10.09 -0.20
N ASP A 84 0.86 9.50 -0.59
CA ASP A 84 0.66 8.04 -0.56
C ASP A 84 1.05 7.39 -1.91
N ILE A 85 1.23 8.20 -2.97
CA ILE A 85 1.46 7.75 -4.35
C ILE A 85 2.71 8.42 -4.94
N VAL A 86 3.68 7.61 -5.36
CA VAL A 86 4.79 8.04 -6.20
C VAL A 86 4.27 8.25 -7.63
N ALA A 87 4.38 9.47 -8.13
CA ALA A 87 4.00 9.81 -9.49
C ALA A 87 5.07 9.32 -10.48
N VAL A 88 5.15 8.01 -10.68
CA VAL A 88 6.01 7.39 -11.71
C VAL A 88 5.59 7.84 -13.12
N PRO A 89 6.44 7.73 -14.16
CA PRO A 89 6.14 8.25 -15.50
C PRO A 89 4.72 7.96 -16.04
N PRO A 90 4.18 6.72 -16.01
CA PRO A 90 2.82 6.47 -16.49
C PRO A 90 1.75 7.17 -15.64
N VAL A 91 1.94 7.24 -14.31
CA VAL A 91 1.02 7.95 -13.41
C VAL A 91 1.02 9.45 -13.70
N ARG A 92 2.19 10.05 -13.95
CA ARG A 92 2.30 11.47 -14.35
C ARG A 92 1.60 11.74 -15.68
N ALA A 93 1.81 10.88 -16.68
CA ALA A 93 1.15 11.00 -17.98
C ALA A 93 -0.37 10.92 -17.85
N ALA A 94 -0.89 9.91 -17.16
CA ALA A 94 -2.33 9.76 -16.93
C ALA A 94 -2.93 10.93 -16.14
N ARG A 95 -2.23 11.41 -15.10
CA ARG A 95 -2.66 12.58 -14.32
C ARG A 95 -2.69 13.85 -15.19
N GLY A 96 -1.64 14.09 -15.96
CA GLY A 96 -1.54 15.24 -16.87
C GLY A 96 -2.62 15.26 -17.96
N ALA A 97 -3.07 14.07 -18.39
CA ALA A 97 -4.18 13.90 -19.31
C ALA A 97 -5.57 13.96 -18.63
N GLY A 98 -5.65 14.19 -17.32
CA GLY A 98 -6.93 14.24 -16.57
C GLY A 98 -7.58 12.87 -16.33
N LEU A 99 -6.87 11.77 -16.61
CA LEU A 99 -7.41 10.41 -16.57
C LEU A 99 -7.46 9.81 -15.15
N LEU A 100 -6.81 10.44 -14.17
CA LEU A 100 -6.75 9.98 -12.77
C LEU A 100 -7.73 10.72 -11.86
N THR A 101 -9.00 10.73 -12.24
CA THR A 101 -10.08 11.29 -11.40
C THR A 101 -10.67 10.20 -10.50
N ALA A 102 -10.42 10.30 -9.20
CA ALA A 102 -10.95 9.35 -8.22
C ALA A 102 -12.39 9.68 -7.81
N LYS A 103 -13.21 8.64 -7.66
CA LYS A 103 -14.54 8.71 -7.04
C LYS A 103 -14.48 8.21 -5.58
N PRO A 104 -15.35 8.71 -4.68
CA PRO A 104 -15.51 8.14 -3.34
C PRO A 104 -15.91 6.66 -3.36
N MET A 105 -15.83 5.97 -2.22
CA MET A 105 -16.27 4.57 -2.15
C MET A 105 -17.77 4.44 -2.48
N PHE A 106 -18.11 3.45 -3.31
CA PHE A 106 -19.51 3.09 -3.58
C PHE A 106 -20.16 2.41 -2.36
N SER A 107 -21.50 2.43 -2.27
CA SER A 107 -22.24 1.94 -1.11
C SER A 107 -22.49 0.43 -1.14
N ARG A 108 -22.69 -0.14 -2.33
CA ARG A 108 -22.82 -1.60 -2.51
C ARG A 108 -22.50 -2.06 -3.92
N LEU A 109 -22.15 -3.34 -4.02
CA LEU A 109 -22.13 -4.08 -5.29
C LEU A 109 -23.56 -4.41 -5.74
N THR A 110 -23.74 -4.55 -7.05
CA THR A 110 -24.92 -5.15 -7.67
C THR A 110 -24.48 -6.32 -8.55
N ALA A 111 -25.44 -7.05 -9.11
CA ALA A 111 -25.14 -8.13 -10.06
C ALA A 111 -24.38 -7.67 -11.32
N SER A 112 -24.39 -6.37 -11.63
CA SER A 112 -23.85 -5.80 -12.87
C SER A 112 -22.95 -4.58 -12.67
N GLY A 113 -22.53 -4.28 -11.43
CA GLY A 113 -21.68 -3.13 -11.13
C GLY A 113 -21.79 -2.63 -9.69
N VAL A 114 -21.83 -1.31 -9.52
CA VAL A 114 -21.84 -0.64 -8.21
C VAL A 114 -22.94 0.41 -8.11
N ARG A 115 -23.46 0.60 -6.89
CA ARG A 115 -24.39 1.70 -6.55
C ARG A 115 -23.68 2.70 -5.65
N TRP A 116 -23.90 3.98 -5.93
CA TRP A 116 -23.34 5.09 -5.16
C TRP A 116 -24.35 5.57 -4.10
N ASP A 117 -23.90 6.44 -3.18
CA ASP A 117 -24.75 6.98 -2.11
C ASP A 117 -25.88 7.87 -2.64
N ASP A 118 -25.69 8.51 -3.79
CA ASP A 118 -26.72 9.28 -4.49
C ASP A 118 -27.76 8.41 -5.22
N GLY A 119 -27.62 7.08 -5.13
CA GLY A 119 -28.49 6.11 -5.78
C GLY A 119 -28.14 5.81 -7.24
N SER A 120 -27.19 6.53 -7.86
CA SER A 120 -26.77 6.25 -9.24
C SER A 120 -26.09 4.88 -9.37
N HIS A 121 -26.00 4.36 -10.60
CA HIS A 121 -25.36 3.07 -10.91
C HIS A 121 -24.24 3.26 -11.90
N THR A 122 -23.15 2.54 -11.70
CA THR A 122 -22.08 2.38 -12.69
C THR A 122 -21.91 0.89 -12.95
N GLY A 123 -22.04 0.49 -14.21
CA GLY A 123 -21.82 -0.90 -14.62
C GLY A 123 -20.34 -1.27 -14.56
N ALA A 124 -20.06 -2.52 -14.20
CA ALA A 124 -18.70 -3.05 -14.17
C ALA A 124 -18.70 -4.50 -14.65
N ASP A 125 -17.77 -4.81 -15.55
CA ASP A 125 -17.50 -6.17 -16.02
C ASP A 125 -16.40 -6.81 -15.17
N ALA A 126 -15.49 -6.00 -14.62
CA ALA A 126 -14.47 -6.42 -13.67
C ALA A 126 -14.23 -5.38 -12.56
N ILE A 127 -13.80 -5.87 -11.40
CA ILE A 127 -13.32 -5.06 -10.29
C ILE A 127 -11.91 -5.50 -9.91
N VAL A 128 -10.95 -4.58 -9.93
CA VAL A 128 -9.57 -4.81 -9.52
C VAL A 128 -9.37 -4.25 -8.12
N TRP A 129 -9.14 -5.13 -7.16
CA TRP A 129 -8.95 -4.79 -5.74
C TRP A 129 -7.49 -4.48 -5.43
N CYS A 130 -7.16 -3.20 -5.39
CA CYS A 130 -5.87 -2.66 -4.97
C CYS A 130 -5.91 -2.23 -3.49
N THR A 131 -6.58 -3.01 -2.64
CA THR A 131 -6.88 -2.69 -1.23
C THR A 131 -5.80 -3.15 -0.25
N GLY A 132 -4.58 -3.41 -0.74
CA GLY A 132 -3.45 -3.88 0.06
C GLY A 132 -3.52 -5.37 0.39
N PHE A 133 -2.65 -5.78 1.32
CA PHE A 133 -2.42 -7.17 1.69
C PHE A 133 -2.41 -7.35 3.21
N ARG A 134 -2.55 -8.59 3.65
CA ARG A 134 -2.33 -9.01 5.04
C ARG A 134 -1.04 -9.82 5.13
N PRO A 135 -0.34 -9.82 6.28
CA PRO A 135 0.88 -10.60 6.42
C PRO A 135 0.58 -12.10 6.36
N ALA A 136 1.41 -12.85 5.63
CA ALA A 136 1.25 -14.28 5.39
C ALA A 136 1.76 -15.13 6.57
N LEU A 137 1.06 -15.07 7.70
CA LEU A 137 1.50 -15.67 8.97
C LEU A 137 0.84 -17.03 9.27
N SER A 138 0.24 -17.71 8.29
CA SER A 138 -0.57 -18.94 8.53
C SER A 138 0.25 -20.05 9.16
N HIS A 139 1.51 -20.18 8.77
CA HIS A 139 2.48 -21.11 9.33
C HIS A 139 2.75 -20.90 10.84
N LEU A 140 2.43 -19.72 11.39
CA LEU A 140 2.58 -19.40 12.82
C LEU A 140 1.28 -19.57 13.63
N ALA A 141 0.19 -20.00 13.00
CA ALA A 141 -1.11 -20.15 13.67
C ALA A 141 -1.04 -21.06 14.93
N PRO A 142 -0.31 -22.19 14.95
CA PRO A 142 -0.22 -23.04 16.14
C PRO A 142 0.39 -22.37 17.38
N LEU A 143 1.14 -21.27 17.20
CA LEU A 143 1.77 -20.55 18.32
C LEU A 143 0.78 -19.62 19.05
N ASN A 144 -0.42 -19.39 18.50
CA ASN A 144 -1.46 -18.53 19.10
C ASN A 144 -0.98 -17.10 19.44
N LEU A 145 -0.05 -16.56 18.65
CA LEU A 145 0.58 -15.25 18.90
C LEU A 145 -0.16 -14.06 18.25
N ARG A 146 -1.20 -14.30 17.44
CA ARG A 146 -1.88 -13.24 16.69
C ARG A 146 -2.79 -12.42 17.59
N GLY A 147 -2.68 -11.10 17.50
CA GLY A 147 -3.63 -10.16 18.11
C GLY A 147 -4.90 -9.95 17.27
N PRO A 148 -5.82 -9.09 17.75
CA PRO A 148 -7.15 -8.90 17.14
C PRO A 148 -7.15 -8.44 15.68
N ARG A 149 -6.08 -7.75 15.24
CA ARG A 149 -5.92 -7.28 13.85
C ARG A 149 -5.16 -8.25 12.95
N GLY A 150 -4.86 -9.46 13.44
CA GLY A 150 -4.14 -10.50 12.70
C GLY A 150 -2.62 -10.33 12.67
N HIS A 151 -2.07 -9.27 13.24
CA HIS A 151 -0.63 -9.08 13.44
C HIS A 151 -0.17 -9.80 14.71
N ILE A 152 1.10 -10.19 14.76
CA ILE A 152 1.76 -10.62 16.00
C ILE A 152 2.35 -9.37 16.65
N PRO A 153 2.04 -9.04 17.92
CA PRO A 153 2.65 -7.90 18.59
C PRO A 153 4.18 -8.01 18.65
N THR A 154 4.90 -6.96 18.29
CA THR A 154 6.37 -6.94 18.25
C THR A 154 6.97 -5.74 18.98
N ASP A 155 8.17 -5.95 19.51
CA ASP A 155 9.13 -4.91 19.85
C ASP A 155 10.23 -4.94 18.78
N GLY A 156 10.28 -3.90 17.94
CA GLY A 156 11.02 -3.96 16.67
C GLY A 156 10.55 -5.13 15.81
N THR A 157 11.44 -6.10 15.59
CA THR A 157 11.11 -7.34 14.86
C THR A 157 10.74 -8.51 15.78
N ARG A 158 11.08 -8.44 17.06
CA ARG A 158 10.91 -9.54 18.01
C ARG A 158 9.46 -9.67 18.46
N ALA A 159 8.89 -10.86 18.40
CA ALA A 159 7.53 -11.11 18.89
C ALA A 159 7.48 -11.00 20.42
N LEU A 160 6.49 -10.28 20.95
CA LEU A 160 6.34 -10.11 22.40
C LEU A 160 5.96 -11.41 23.12
N GLY A 161 5.21 -12.29 22.47
CA GLY A 161 4.74 -13.55 23.06
C GLY A 161 5.67 -14.75 22.81
N GLU A 162 6.74 -14.58 22.04
CA GLU A 162 7.74 -15.62 21.77
C GLU A 162 9.09 -14.94 21.44
N PRO A 163 9.97 -14.74 22.43
CA PRO A 163 11.21 -13.99 22.25
C PRO A 163 12.18 -14.58 21.22
N ARG A 164 12.03 -15.86 20.85
CA ARG A 164 12.84 -16.53 19.82
C ARG A 164 12.33 -16.28 18.40
N LEU A 165 11.14 -15.68 18.25
CA LEU A 165 10.52 -15.41 16.97
C LEU A 165 10.75 -13.95 16.58
N HIS A 166 11.33 -13.75 15.40
CA HIS A 166 11.42 -12.44 14.76
C HIS A 166 10.57 -12.40 13.49
N LEU A 167 9.87 -11.29 13.27
CA LEU A 167 9.08 -10.98 12.09
C LEU A 167 9.73 -9.81 11.36
N LEU A 168 10.09 -10.02 10.10
CA LEU A 168 10.86 -9.07 9.32
C LEU A 168 10.18 -8.80 7.97
N GLY A 169 10.09 -7.52 7.60
CA GLY A 169 9.67 -7.09 6.27
C GLY A 169 8.16 -7.14 5.98
N TYR A 170 7.32 -7.28 7.01
CA TYR A 170 5.86 -7.37 6.84
C TYR A 170 5.14 -6.01 6.81
N GLY A 171 5.87 -4.92 7.01
CA GLY A 171 5.34 -3.55 6.98
C GLY A 171 5.85 -2.71 8.14
N ASP A 172 5.34 -1.48 8.27
CA ASP A 172 5.78 -0.54 9.30
C ASP A 172 5.70 -1.11 10.74
N TRP A 173 4.78 -2.04 10.99
CA TRP A 173 4.62 -2.70 12.29
C TRP A 173 5.76 -3.66 12.66
N THR A 174 6.55 -4.16 11.69
CA THR A 174 7.80 -4.91 11.92
C THR A 174 9.05 -4.04 11.76
N GLY A 175 8.89 -2.72 11.78
CA GLY A 175 9.94 -1.75 11.54
C GLY A 175 9.54 -0.77 10.43
N PRO A 176 9.75 0.55 10.64
CA PRO A 176 9.40 1.56 9.64
C PRO A 176 10.04 1.28 8.28
N ALA A 177 9.24 1.33 7.22
CA ALA A 177 9.60 1.03 5.83
C ALA A 177 10.16 -0.39 5.59
N SER A 178 9.99 -1.34 6.52
CA SER A 178 10.60 -2.67 6.40
C SER A 178 10.06 -3.49 5.22
N ALA A 179 8.85 -3.21 4.72
CA ALA A 179 8.30 -3.84 3.51
C ALA A 179 8.80 -3.17 2.20
N THR A 180 10.03 -2.64 2.20
CA THR A 180 10.67 -2.05 1.02
C THR A 180 12.10 -2.56 0.90
N LEU A 181 12.62 -2.62 -0.34
CA LEU A 181 13.97 -3.14 -0.61
C LEU A 181 15.05 -2.40 0.19
N ILE A 182 14.96 -1.07 0.28
CA ILE A 182 15.94 -0.25 0.99
C ILE A 182 15.67 -0.25 2.51
N GLY A 183 14.40 -0.22 2.92
CA GLY A 183 14.03 -0.07 4.33
C GLY A 183 14.20 -1.33 5.18
N VAL A 184 14.25 -2.52 4.58
CA VAL A 184 14.37 -3.79 5.33
C VAL A 184 15.74 -4.01 5.98
N GLY A 185 16.81 -3.40 5.43
CA GLY A 185 18.19 -3.73 5.78
C GLY A 185 18.52 -3.51 7.26
N ARG A 186 18.05 -2.40 7.86
CA ARG A 186 18.35 -2.10 9.26
C ARG A 186 17.59 -3.00 10.24
N PRO A 187 16.25 -3.16 10.15
CA PRO A 187 15.53 -4.15 10.96
C PRO A 187 16.11 -5.56 10.83
N ALA A 188 16.61 -5.95 9.65
CA ALA A 188 17.26 -7.23 9.44
C ALA A 188 18.59 -7.34 10.21
N HIS A 189 19.42 -6.31 10.14
CA HIS A 189 20.69 -6.25 10.88
C HIS A 189 20.47 -6.31 12.40
N ASP A 190 19.51 -5.54 12.92
CA ASP A 190 19.22 -5.51 14.36
C ASP A 190 18.65 -6.86 14.83
N ALA A 191 17.74 -7.47 14.07
CA ALA A 191 17.23 -8.81 14.33
C ALA A 191 18.35 -9.87 14.38
N ALA A 192 19.27 -9.85 13.40
CA ALA A 192 20.39 -10.79 13.36
C ALA A 192 21.30 -10.66 14.58
N ARG A 193 21.57 -9.42 15.02
CA ARG A 193 22.37 -9.14 16.23
C ARG A 193 21.66 -9.62 17.51
N GLU A 194 20.35 -9.40 17.63
CA GLU A 194 19.57 -9.87 18.78
C GLU A 194 19.52 -11.41 18.84
N ILE A 195 19.30 -12.06 17.69
CA ILE A 195 19.28 -13.53 17.61
C ILE A 195 20.64 -14.12 18.01
N ALA A 196 21.74 -13.50 17.59
CA ALA A 196 23.09 -13.94 17.97
C ALA A 196 23.37 -13.86 19.49
N GLN A 197 22.53 -13.18 20.26
CA GLN A 197 22.63 -13.06 21.72
C GLN A 197 21.73 -14.05 22.48
N LEU A 198 20.85 -14.79 21.79
CA LEU A 198 19.86 -15.72 22.38
C LEU A 198 20.47 -17.08 22.80
N ASN A 199 21.71 -17.10 23.28
CA ASN A 199 22.38 -18.32 23.74
C ASN A 199 21.54 -19.10 24.78
#